data_AF-A0A2U1MLG0-F1
#
_entry.id   AF-A0A2U1MLG0-F1
#
_cell.length_a   1.000
_cell.length_b   1.000
_cell.length_c   1.000
_cell.angle_alpha   90.00
_cell.angle_beta   90.00
_cell.angle_gamma   90.00
#
_symmetry.space_group_name_H-M   'P 1'
#
loop_
_entity.id
_entity.type
_entity.pdbx_description
1 polymer ?
#
loop_
_entity_poly.entity_id
_entity_poly.type
_entity_poly.pdbx_seq_one_letter_code
_entity_poly.pdbx_strand_id
1 'polypeptide(L)'
;MLDAIIDFRDFTKTELALWIDTKKNLQALQQEKTRDLQQKSRAKWVKEGDENSGYFHSFINCQLAKNRFNGLEIDGNWHIDPPTIREAVFNFFHEKYKEPLQQRPKLTFKNKAQKIYRLRLMEGITGGVNSPNKRKTPFSMVLQFYLDKSTPLPVHHRWLRTFAVEAIYVLRVYYVKGFFYIISYGLGIYISNMLIGFLCPKID
;
A
#
# COMPACT_ATOMS: atom_id res chain seq x y z
N MET A 1 -29.63 -26.92 13.41
CA MET A 1 -30.31 -27.46 14.61
C MET A 1 -29.39 -27.50 15.83
N LEU A 2 -28.11 -27.93 15.71
CA LEU A 2 -27.16 -27.84 16.83
C LEU A 2 -26.75 -26.40 17.19
N ASP A 3 -26.50 -25.53 16.20
CA ASP A 3 -26.03 -24.15 16.45
C ASP A 3 -27.04 -23.30 17.27
N ALA A 4 -28.34 -23.47 17.03
CA ALA A 4 -29.39 -22.74 17.76
C ALA A 4 -29.56 -23.19 19.23
N ILE A 5 -29.09 -24.38 19.60
CA ILE A 5 -29.10 -24.89 20.99
C ILE A 5 -27.89 -24.36 21.76
N ILE A 6 -26.78 -24.06 21.06
CA ILE A 6 -25.55 -23.54 21.66
C ILE A 6 -25.74 -22.08 22.12
N ASP A 7 -26.51 -21.27 21.39
CA ASP A 7 -26.71 -19.85 21.71
C ASP A 7 -27.50 -19.58 23.00
N PHE A 8 -28.23 -20.57 23.55
CA PHE A 8 -29.03 -20.43 24.77
C PHE A 8 -28.34 -20.98 26.04
N ARG A 9 -27.19 -21.65 25.92
CA ARG A 9 -26.49 -22.26 27.06
C ARG A 9 -25.29 -21.41 27.48
N ASP A 10 -25.27 -20.96 28.73
CA ASP A 10 -24.08 -20.32 29.31
C ASP A 10 -22.88 -21.28 29.26
N PHE A 11 -21.81 -20.84 28.60
CA PHE A 11 -20.58 -21.62 28.49
C PHE A 11 -19.93 -21.81 29.86
N THR A 12 -19.57 -23.05 30.19
CA THR A 12 -18.80 -23.34 31.40
C THR A 12 -17.42 -22.66 31.29
N LYS A 13 -16.86 -22.14 32.41
CA LYS A 13 -15.57 -21.44 32.40
C LYS A 13 -14.44 -22.21 31.69
N THR A 14 -14.47 -23.55 31.78
CA THR A 14 -13.54 -24.47 31.12
C THR A 14 -13.74 -24.53 29.61
N GLU A 15 -14.99 -24.60 29.14
CA GLU A 15 -15.34 -24.60 27.71
C GLU A 15 -14.99 -23.26 27.05
N LEU A 16 -15.21 -22.15 27.77
CA LEU A 16 -14.86 -20.81 27.30
C LEU A 16 -13.33 -20.64 27.14
N ALA A 17 -12.55 -21.14 28.11
CA ALA A 17 -11.10 -21.16 28.02
C ALA A 17 -10.61 -21.98 26.81
N LEU A 18 -11.23 -23.15 26.57
CA LEU A 18 -10.92 -24.02 25.45
C LEU A 18 -11.27 -23.36 24.10
N TRP A 19 -12.40 -22.65 24.02
CA TRP A 19 -12.77 -21.89 22.82
C TRP A 19 -11.79 -20.75 22.52
N ILE A 20 -11.36 -20.00 23.55
CA ILE A 20 -10.36 -18.93 23.36
C ILE A 20 -9.04 -19.51 22.85
N ASP A 21 -8.61 -20.63 23.41
CA ASP A 21 -7.37 -21.29 23.02
C ASP A 21 -7.43 -21.83 21.58
N THR A 22 -8.47 -22.58 21.25
CA THR A 22 -8.70 -23.08 19.88
C THR A 22 -8.79 -21.95 18.86
N LYS A 23 -9.46 -20.85 19.20
CA LYS A 23 -9.52 -19.65 18.34
C LYS A 23 -8.15 -19.02 18.13
N LYS A 24 -7.33 -18.90 19.19
CA LYS A 24 -5.94 -18.40 19.09
C LYS A 24 -5.09 -19.32 18.20
N ASN A 25 -5.20 -20.63 18.38
CA ASN A 25 -4.47 -21.62 17.60
C ASN A 25 -4.85 -21.56 16.11
N LEU A 26 -6.15 -21.45 15.81
CA LEU A 26 -6.62 -21.25 14.43
C LEU A 26 -6.06 -19.97 13.80
N GLN A 27 -6.05 -18.87 14.56
CA GLN A 27 -5.49 -17.60 14.08
C GLN A 27 -3.97 -17.70 13.84
N ALA A 28 -3.24 -18.37 14.73
CA ALA A 28 -1.81 -18.62 14.58
C ALA A 28 -1.51 -19.45 13.31
N LEU A 29 -2.26 -20.55 13.09
CA LEU A 29 -2.14 -21.38 11.89
C LEU A 29 -2.43 -20.60 10.60
N GLN A 30 -3.42 -19.71 10.61
CA GLN A 30 -3.70 -18.82 9.48
C GLN A 30 -2.57 -17.83 9.20
N GLN A 31 -1.95 -17.28 10.25
CA GLN A 31 -0.81 -16.37 10.14
C GLN A 31 0.42 -17.09 9.57
N GLU A 32 0.69 -18.30 10.06
CA GLU A 32 1.78 -19.15 9.56
C GLU A 32 1.61 -19.45 8.07
N LYS A 33 0.42 -19.91 7.65
CA LYS A 33 0.10 -20.14 6.24
C LYS A 33 0.31 -18.90 5.38
N THR A 34 -0.02 -17.71 5.90
CA THR A 34 0.14 -16.44 5.18
C THR A 34 1.62 -16.06 5.05
N ARG A 35 2.42 -16.24 6.10
CA ARG A 35 3.88 -16.04 6.10
C ARG A 35 4.56 -16.97 5.11
N ASP A 36 4.16 -18.24 5.09
CA ASP A 36 4.69 -19.25 4.15
C ASP A 36 4.44 -18.86 2.69
N LEU A 37 3.22 -18.43 2.38
CA LEU A 37 2.87 -17.96 1.03
C LEU A 37 3.66 -16.69 0.67
N GLN A 38 3.84 -15.76 1.61
CA GLN A 38 4.66 -14.56 1.40
C GLN A 38 6.13 -14.93 1.11
N GLN A 39 6.71 -15.83 1.91
CA GLN A 39 8.10 -16.24 1.73
C GLN A 39 8.32 -16.95 0.39
N LYS A 40 7.45 -17.90 0.04
CA LYS A 40 7.48 -18.59 -1.27
C LYS A 40 7.30 -17.61 -2.43
N SER A 41 6.41 -16.62 -2.29
CA SER A 41 6.21 -15.60 -3.33
C SER A 41 7.42 -14.70 -3.53
N ARG A 42 8.12 -14.31 -2.46
CA ARG A 42 9.35 -13.51 -2.53
C ARG A 42 10.47 -14.30 -3.19
N ALA A 43 10.65 -15.56 -2.82
CA ALA A 43 11.63 -16.44 -3.48
C ALA A 43 11.32 -16.61 -4.98
N LYS A 44 10.04 -16.76 -5.33
CA LYS A 44 9.58 -16.86 -6.72
C LYS A 44 9.75 -15.53 -7.47
N TRP A 45 9.52 -14.39 -6.84
CA TRP A 45 9.73 -13.06 -7.42
C TRP A 45 11.21 -12.77 -7.70
N VAL A 46 12.13 -13.23 -6.83
CA VAL A 46 13.58 -13.16 -7.11
C VAL A 46 13.96 -13.97 -8.37
N LYS A 47 13.26 -15.07 -8.64
CA LYS A 47 13.51 -15.94 -9.79
C LYS A 47 12.80 -15.47 -11.08
N GLU A 48 11.56 -15.01 -10.98
CA GLU A 48 10.65 -14.77 -12.11
C GLU A 48 10.31 -13.28 -12.35
N GLY A 49 10.72 -12.39 -11.44
CA GLY A 49 10.51 -10.94 -11.56
C GLY A 49 9.03 -10.55 -11.70
N ASP A 50 8.73 -9.75 -12.73
CA ASP A 50 7.40 -9.16 -12.98
C ASP A 50 6.36 -10.17 -13.51
N GLU A 51 6.79 -11.37 -13.91
CA GLU A 51 5.89 -12.41 -14.43
C GLU A 51 5.12 -13.15 -13.32
N ASN A 52 5.50 -12.95 -12.04
CA ASN A 52 4.91 -13.64 -10.90
C ASN A 52 3.57 -13.01 -10.45
N SER A 53 2.50 -13.26 -11.21
CA SER A 53 1.13 -12.86 -10.86
C SER A 53 0.43 -13.84 -9.90
N GLY A 54 0.92 -15.09 -9.78
CA GLY A 54 0.22 -16.18 -9.09
C GLY A 54 0.01 -15.97 -7.58
N TYR A 55 0.93 -15.28 -6.90
CA TYR A 55 0.77 -14.97 -5.48
C TYR A 55 -0.36 -13.97 -5.23
N PHE A 56 -0.40 -12.87 -5.99
CA PHE A 56 -1.41 -11.84 -5.84
C PHE A 56 -2.80 -12.38 -6.15
N HIS A 57 -2.95 -13.20 -7.20
CA HIS A 57 -4.21 -13.87 -7.49
C HIS A 57 -4.63 -14.83 -6.37
N SER A 58 -3.71 -15.63 -5.81
CA SER A 58 -4.03 -16.53 -4.70
C SER A 58 -4.39 -15.77 -3.41
N PHE A 59 -3.71 -14.66 -3.13
CA PHE A 59 -3.98 -13.80 -1.98
C PHE A 59 -5.35 -13.11 -2.11
N ILE A 60 -5.65 -12.53 -3.27
CA ILE A 60 -6.94 -11.92 -3.57
C ILE A 60 -8.06 -12.96 -3.45
N ASN A 61 -7.88 -14.15 -4.02
CA ASN A 61 -8.88 -15.22 -3.93
C ASN A 61 -9.09 -15.71 -2.49
N CYS A 62 -8.01 -15.81 -1.70
CA CYS A 62 -8.10 -16.11 -0.27
C CYS A 62 -8.90 -15.04 0.48
N GLN A 63 -8.65 -13.77 0.17
CA GLN A 63 -9.34 -12.65 0.78
C GLN A 63 -10.81 -12.58 0.36
N LEU A 64 -11.11 -12.83 -0.91
CA LEU A 64 -12.48 -12.92 -1.43
C LEU A 64 -13.24 -14.11 -0.82
N ALA A 65 -12.59 -15.24 -0.57
CA ALA A 65 -13.19 -16.38 0.10
C ALA A 65 -13.47 -16.09 1.58
N LYS A 66 -12.55 -15.42 2.28
CA LYS A 66 -12.74 -15.00 3.68
C LYS A 66 -13.83 -13.95 3.84
N ASN A 67 -13.91 -13.01 2.89
CA ASN A 67 -14.91 -11.95 2.88
C ASN A 67 -16.14 -12.33 2.06
N ARG A 68 -16.31 -13.61 1.73
CA ARG A 68 -17.47 -14.08 0.97
C ARG A 68 -18.69 -13.92 1.86
N PHE A 69 -19.47 -12.90 1.54
CA PHE A 69 -20.71 -12.60 2.23
C PHE A 69 -21.79 -13.58 1.74
N ASN A 70 -22.26 -14.45 2.63
CA ASN A 70 -23.18 -15.54 2.25
C ASN A 70 -24.65 -15.10 2.12
N GLY A 71 -25.01 -13.94 2.68
CA GLY A 71 -26.37 -13.39 2.67
C GLY A 71 -26.54 -12.30 3.72
N LEU A 72 -27.51 -11.41 3.52
CA LEU A 72 -27.86 -10.32 4.44
C LEU A 72 -29.25 -10.57 5.01
N GLU A 73 -29.41 -10.34 6.31
CA GLU A 73 -30.73 -10.26 6.92
C GLU A 73 -31.32 -8.87 6.66
N ILE A 74 -32.44 -8.81 5.95
CA ILE A 74 -33.17 -7.58 5.63
C ILE A 74 -34.59 -7.79 6.14
N ASP A 75 -35.08 -6.90 7.02
CA ASP A 75 -36.43 -6.95 7.59
C ASP A 75 -36.84 -8.30 8.21
N GLY A 76 -35.87 -9.01 8.82
CA GLY A 76 -36.09 -10.29 9.51
C GLY A 76 -36.12 -11.52 8.59
N ASN A 77 -35.85 -11.37 7.29
CA ASN A 77 -35.69 -12.48 6.34
C ASN A 77 -34.25 -12.57 5.84
N TRP A 78 -33.71 -13.80 5.77
CA TRP A 78 -32.36 -14.04 5.26
C TRP A 78 -32.35 -14.05 3.74
N HIS A 79 -31.70 -13.06 3.13
CA HIS A 79 -31.59 -12.93 1.67
C HIS A 79 -30.19 -13.31 1.20
N ILE A 80 -30.12 -14.25 0.25
CA ILE A 80 -28.88 -14.68 -0.42
C ILE A 80 -28.78 -14.04 -1.82
N ASP A 81 -29.90 -13.54 -2.34
CA ASP A 81 -30.00 -13.03 -3.70
C ASP A 81 -29.15 -11.75 -3.90
N PRO A 82 -28.19 -11.73 -4.85
CA PRO A 82 -27.36 -10.56 -5.12
C PRO A 82 -28.10 -9.25 -5.42
N PRO A 83 -29.24 -9.24 -6.17
CA PRO A 83 -29.92 -7.98 -6.47
C PRO A 83 -30.58 -7.36 -5.23
N THR A 84 -31.20 -8.16 -4.36
CA THR A 84 -31.88 -7.65 -3.15
C THR A 84 -30.86 -7.12 -2.13
N ILE A 85 -29.74 -7.82 -1.94
CA ILE A 85 -28.64 -7.35 -1.06
C ILE A 85 -28.08 -6.03 -1.60
N ARG A 86 -27.86 -5.92 -2.92
CA ARG A 86 -27.32 -4.71 -3.53
C ARG A 86 -28.24 -3.52 -3.34
N GLU A 87 -29.54 -3.70 -3.52
CA GLU A 87 -30.53 -2.64 -3.34
C GLU A 87 -30.65 -2.20 -1.88
N ALA A 88 -30.69 -3.15 -0.94
CA ALA A 88 -30.74 -2.85 0.49
C ALA A 88 -29.49 -2.09 0.97
N VAL A 89 -28.30 -2.53 0.56
CA VAL A 89 -27.05 -1.84 0.88
C VAL A 89 -27.04 -0.45 0.23
N PHE A 90 -27.44 -0.34 -1.04
CA PHE A 90 -27.51 0.96 -1.72
C PHE A 90 -28.44 1.93 -0.99
N ASN A 91 -29.65 1.51 -0.64
CA ASN A 91 -30.63 2.35 0.05
C ASN A 91 -30.13 2.76 1.44
N PHE A 92 -29.53 1.83 2.19
CA PHE A 92 -28.94 2.13 3.50
C PHE A 92 -27.86 3.21 3.42
N PHE A 93 -26.91 3.09 2.50
CA PHE A 93 -25.84 4.08 2.33
C PHE A 93 -26.35 5.37 1.67
N HIS A 94 -27.33 5.29 0.76
CA HIS A 94 -27.95 6.45 0.15
C HIS A 94 -28.64 7.34 1.19
N GLU A 95 -29.41 6.75 2.09
CA GLU A 95 -30.04 7.46 3.21
C GLU A 95 -29.00 7.98 4.20
N LYS A 96 -28.01 7.16 4.58
CA LYS A 96 -27.00 7.53 5.57
C LYS A 96 -26.07 8.67 5.12
N TYR A 97 -25.77 8.75 3.82
CA TYR A 97 -24.85 9.73 3.26
C TYR A 97 -25.56 10.77 2.39
N LYS A 98 -26.87 10.95 2.59
CA LYS A 98 -27.64 12.02 1.95
C LYS A 98 -27.12 13.37 2.46
N GLU A 99 -26.46 14.13 1.59
CA GLU A 99 -26.00 15.48 1.94
C GLU A 99 -27.23 16.37 2.19
N PRO A 100 -27.26 17.17 3.28
CA PRO A 100 -28.37 18.08 3.57
C PRO A 100 -28.45 19.28 2.60
N LEU A 101 -27.50 19.43 1.67
CA LEU A 101 -27.41 20.53 0.72
C LEU A 101 -27.98 20.13 -0.64
N GLN A 102 -29.04 20.80 -1.10
CA GLN A 102 -29.65 20.56 -2.42
C GLN A 102 -28.74 20.90 -3.61
N GLN A 103 -27.75 21.78 -3.42
CA GLN A 103 -26.75 22.12 -4.43
C GLN A 103 -25.35 22.09 -3.84
N ARG A 104 -24.53 21.15 -4.31
CA ARG A 104 -23.10 21.10 -4.01
C ARG A 104 -22.38 22.26 -4.73
N PRO A 105 -21.63 23.12 -4.01
CA PRO A 105 -20.80 24.15 -4.64
C PRO A 105 -19.83 23.53 -5.63
N LYS A 106 -19.80 24.03 -6.87
CA LYS A 106 -18.85 23.54 -7.87
C LYS A 106 -17.45 23.96 -7.45
N LEU A 107 -16.59 22.98 -7.12
CA LEU A 107 -15.16 23.20 -6.90
C LEU A 107 -14.50 23.66 -8.21
N THR A 108 -14.56 24.96 -8.50
CA THR A 108 -13.85 25.55 -9.64
C THR A 108 -12.38 25.71 -9.25
N PHE A 109 -11.61 24.64 -9.35
CA PHE A 109 -10.15 24.75 -9.27
C PHE A 109 -9.64 25.46 -10.52
N LYS A 110 -9.14 26.70 -10.38
CA LYS A 110 -8.37 27.37 -11.43
C LYS A 110 -6.99 26.69 -11.56
N ASN A 111 -6.96 25.49 -12.13
CA ASN A 111 -5.72 24.75 -12.31
C ASN A 111 -4.93 25.30 -13.50
N LYS A 112 -3.75 25.90 -13.23
CA LYS A 112 -2.77 26.27 -14.27
C LYS A 112 -2.45 25.10 -15.21
N ALA A 113 -2.47 23.86 -14.70
CA ALA A 113 -2.28 22.65 -15.49
C ALA A 113 -3.37 22.42 -16.56
N GLN A 114 -4.64 22.74 -16.27
CA GLN A 114 -5.72 22.68 -17.26
C GLN A 114 -5.55 23.74 -18.35
N LYS A 115 -5.04 24.93 -18.00
CA LYS A 115 -4.73 26.00 -18.97
C LYS A 115 -3.60 25.56 -19.91
N ILE A 116 -2.54 24.93 -19.39
CA ILE A 116 -1.42 24.41 -20.20
C ILE A 116 -1.87 23.28 -21.12
N TYR A 117 -2.73 22.37 -20.64
CA TYR A 117 -3.30 21.31 -21.48
C TYR A 117 -4.17 21.87 -22.61
N ARG A 118 -5.03 22.86 -22.31
CA ARG A 118 -5.83 23.56 -23.33
C ARG A 118 -4.94 24.30 -24.34
N LEU A 119 -3.90 24.99 -23.89
CA LEU A 119 -2.96 25.71 -24.77
C LEU A 119 -2.25 24.73 -25.72
N ARG A 120 -1.75 23.60 -25.21
CA ARG A 120 -1.07 22.59 -26.02
C ARG A 120 -2.02 21.84 -26.97
N LEU A 121 -3.30 21.67 -26.59
CA LEU A 121 -4.31 21.08 -27.46
C LEU A 121 -4.65 22.01 -28.63
N MET A 122 -4.60 23.33 -28.46
CA MET A 122 -4.81 24.29 -29.54
C MET A 122 -3.59 24.43 -30.45
N GLU A 123 -2.38 24.31 -29.91
CA GLU A 123 -1.13 24.25 -30.70
C GLU A 123 -0.97 22.93 -31.49
N GLY A 124 -1.65 21.85 -31.07
CA GLY A 124 -1.61 20.54 -31.73
C GLY A 124 -2.61 20.35 -32.89
N ILE A 125 -3.55 21.28 -33.10
CA ILE A 125 -4.54 21.18 -34.20
C ILE A 125 -3.91 21.50 -35.57
N THR A 126 -2.71 22.08 -35.63
CA THR A 126 -1.98 22.36 -36.87
C THR A 126 -1.03 21.25 -37.31
N GLY A 127 -1.00 20.09 -36.64
CA GLY A 127 -0.05 19.02 -36.94
C GLY A 127 -0.66 17.62 -36.90
N GLY A 128 -1.13 17.15 -38.06
CA GLY A 128 -1.14 15.73 -38.44
C GLY A 128 -1.94 14.75 -37.57
N VAL A 129 -3.15 14.42 -38.06
CA VAL A 129 -3.88 13.21 -37.68
C VAL A 129 -3.07 11.97 -38.10
N ASN A 130 -2.73 11.09 -37.15
CA ASN A 130 -2.75 9.61 -37.23
C ASN A 130 -1.72 8.94 -36.28
N SER A 131 -2.18 8.46 -35.13
CA SER A 131 -1.63 7.26 -34.48
C SER A 131 -2.64 6.73 -33.45
N PRO A 132 -3.31 5.59 -33.72
CA PRO A 132 -4.20 4.99 -32.74
C PRO A 132 -3.35 4.20 -31.74
N ASN A 133 -3.67 4.31 -30.45
CA ASN A 133 -3.11 3.55 -29.34
C ASN A 133 -1.85 4.12 -28.70
N LYS A 134 -2.02 5.21 -27.96
CA LYS A 134 -1.41 5.43 -26.64
C LYS A 134 -2.24 6.47 -25.89
N ARG A 135 -3.33 6.03 -25.24
CA ARG A 135 -4.06 6.88 -24.27
C ARG A 135 -3.17 7.08 -23.05
N LYS A 136 -2.16 7.95 -23.15
CA LYS A 136 -1.44 8.45 -21.98
C LYS A 136 -2.45 9.24 -21.16
N THR A 137 -2.77 8.78 -19.96
CA THR A 137 -3.72 9.46 -19.07
C THR A 137 -3.19 10.86 -18.77
N PRO A 138 -4.06 11.89 -18.66
CA PRO A 138 -3.63 13.26 -18.42
C PRO A 138 -2.79 13.39 -17.13
N PHE A 139 -3.04 12.51 -16.16
CA PHE A 139 -2.25 12.40 -14.94
C PHE A 139 -0.79 11.99 -15.18
N SER A 140 -0.55 10.99 -16.06
CA SER A 140 0.81 10.52 -16.37
C SER A 140 1.69 11.62 -16.98
N MET A 141 1.13 12.45 -17.85
CA MET A 141 1.85 13.56 -18.48
C MET A 141 2.17 14.68 -17.49
N VAL A 142 1.24 14.97 -16.57
CA VAL A 142 1.45 15.96 -15.51
C VAL A 142 2.51 15.48 -14.53
N LEU A 143 2.45 14.21 -14.12
CA LEU A 143 3.49 13.59 -13.30
C LEU A 143 4.87 13.67 -13.96
N GLN A 144 4.95 13.32 -15.24
CA GLN A 144 6.20 13.36 -16.00
C GLN A 144 6.75 14.78 -16.09
N PHE A 145 5.87 15.79 -16.26
CA PHE A 145 6.26 17.20 -16.22
C PHE A 145 6.80 17.64 -14.85
N TYR A 146 6.19 17.20 -13.75
CA TYR A 146 6.69 17.49 -12.40
C TYR A 146 7.99 16.76 -12.08
N LEU A 147 8.15 15.53 -12.58
CA LEU A 147 9.36 14.73 -12.46
C LEU A 147 10.53 15.40 -13.19
N ASP A 148 10.37 15.74 -14.47
CA ASP A 148 11.42 16.39 -15.27
C ASP A 148 11.84 17.74 -14.71
N LYS A 149 10.90 18.49 -14.11
CA LYS A 149 11.18 19.79 -13.49
C LYS A 149 11.98 19.68 -12.17
N SER A 150 11.97 18.52 -11.54
CA SER A 150 12.72 18.26 -10.31
C SER A 150 14.18 17.86 -10.56
N THR A 151 14.56 17.72 -11.84
CA THR A 151 15.85 17.17 -12.29
C THR A 151 16.77 18.18 -12.98
N PRO A 152 16.77 19.47 -12.57
CA PRO A 152 18.01 20.23 -12.73
C PRO A 152 18.29 21.10 -11.51
N LEU A 153 18.81 20.48 -10.44
CA LEU A 153 19.54 21.20 -9.39
C LEU A 153 20.90 20.50 -9.24
N PRO A 154 22.02 21.25 -9.30
CA PRO A 154 23.36 20.68 -9.39
C PRO A 154 23.61 19.77 -8.20
N VAL A 155 23.83 18.50 -8.51
CA VAL A 155 23.83 17.38 -7.56
C VAL A 155 24.85 17.60 -6.42
N HIS A 156 25.90 18.37 -6.68
CA HIS A 156 27.01 18.67 -5.76
C HIS A 156 26.61 19.33 -4.43
N HIS A 157 25.66 20.27 -4.42
CA HIS A 157 25.28 20.97 -3.17
C HIS A 157 24.42 20.11 -2.22
N ARG A 158 23.79 19.04 -2.75
CA ARG A 158 23.02 18.09 -1.92
C ARG A 158 23.94 17.20 -1.10
N TRP A 159 24.99 16.67 -1.75
CA TRP A 159 26.00 15.85 -1.08
C TRP A 159 26.86 16.68 -0.12
N LEU A 160 27.16 17.94 -0.45
CA LEU A 160 27.89 18.83 0.45
C LEU A 160 27.15 19.02 1.79
N ARG A 161 25.82 19.14 1.74
CA ARG A 161 25.00 19.29 2.96
C ARG A 161 25.00 18.02 3.80
N THR A 162 24.93 16.85 3.19
CA THR A 162 24.97 15.57 3.94
C THR A 162 26.34 15.34 4.56
N PHE A 163 27.43 15.60 3.82
CA PHE A 163 28.79 15.53 4.34
C PHE A 163 29.04 16.52 5.48
N ALA A 164 28.51 17.74 5.39
CA ALA A 164 28.64 18.73 6.46
C ALA A 164 27.93 18.28 7.76
N VAL A 165 26.72 17.70 7.64
CA VAL A 165 25.98 17.18 8.80
C VAL A 165 26.71 16.00 9.44
N GLU A 166 27.29 15.12 8.62
CA GLU A 166 28.09 13.99 9.07
C GLU A 166 29.37 14.44 9.79
N ALA A 167 30.08 15.43 9.23
CA ALA A 167 31.27 16.00 9.85
C ALA A 167 30.97 16.61 11.24
N ILE A 168 29.83 17.29 11.39
CA ILE A 168 29.38 17.85 12.67
C ILE A 168 29.08 16.75 13.69
N TYR A 169 28.48 15.63 13.26
CA TYR A 169 28.22 14.49 14.13
C TYR A 169 29.52 13.84 14.63
N VAL A 170 30.48 13.61 13.72
CA VAL A 170 31.80 13.05 14.08
C VAL A 170 32.54 13.98 15.04
N LEU A 171 32.50 15.29 14.79
CA LEU A 171 33.10 16.30 15.66
C LEU A 171 32.49 16.26 17.07
N ARG A 172 31.15 16.16 17.17
CA ARG A 172 30.43 16.04 18.45
C ARG A 172 30.85 14.78 19.23
N VAL A 173 30.99 13.65 18.54
CA VAL A 173 31.41 12.38 19.15
C VAL A 173 32.87 12.44 19.62
N TYR A 174 33.74 13.14 18.89
CA TYR A 174 35.15 13.32 19.27
C TYR A 174 35.32 14.15 20.55
N TYR A 175 34.53 15.22 20.73
CA TYR A 175 34.60 16.06 21.94
C TYR A 175 33.96 15.40 23.18
N VAL A 176 32.95 14.54 23.00
CA VAL A 176 32.34 13.80 24.11
C VAL A 176 33.09 12.47 24.30
N LYS A 177 34.20 12.52 25.05
CA LYS A 177 35.02 11.35 25.45
C LYS A 177 34.24 10.39 26.37
N GLY A 178 33.30 9.63 25.82
CA GLY A 178 32.47 8.69 26.60
C GLY A 178 31.99 7.47 25.81
N PHE A 179 31.14 6.67 26.45
CA PHE A 179 30.59 5.37 26.01
C PHE A 179 30.10 5.32 24.54
N PHE A 180 29.65 6.45 24.00
CA PHE A 180 29.19 6.56 22.61
C PHE A 180 30.29 6.41 21.55
N TYR A 181 31.57 6.60 21.90
CA TYR A 181 32.70 6.42 20.99
C TYR A 181 32.77 4.97 20.46
N ILE A 182 32.65 3.99 21.35
CA ILE A 182 32.74 2.56 21.00
C ILE A 182 31.58 2.16 20.07
N ILE A 183 30.37 2.66 20.37
CA ILE A 183 29.15 2.38 19.59
C ILE A 183 29.24 3.04 18.21
N SER A 184 29.72 4.29 18.14
CA SER A 184 29.87 5.01 16.87
C SER A 184 30.93 4.38 15.96
N TYR A 185 32.04 3.88 16.54
CA TYR A 185 33.06 3.16 15.77
C TYR A 185 32.51 1.84 15.21
N GLY A 186 31.75 1.08 16.00
CA GLY A 186 31.09 -0.14 15.52
C GLY A 186 30.12 0.12 14.37
N LEU A 187 29.30 1.19 14.49
CA LEU A 187 28.39 1.60 13.42
C LEU A 187 29.14 2.02 12.15
N GLY A 188 30.23 2.79 12.27
CA GLY A 188 31.03 3.24 11.14
C GLY A 188 31.72 2.10 10.38
N ILE A 189 32.26 1.11 11.11
CA ILE A 189 32.85 -0.11 10.50
C ILE A 189 31.78 -0.91 9.76
N TYR A 190 30.57 -1.02 10.32
CA TYR A 190 29.45 -1.70 9.67
C TYR A 190 29.02 -1.03 8.36
N ILE A 191 28.87 0.30 8.37
CA ILE A 191 28.53 1.07 7.16
C ILE A 191 29.64 0.94 6.11
N SER A 192 30.90 0.99 6.53
CA SER A 192 32.06 0.81 5.64
C SER A 192 32.09 -0.57 5.01
N ASN A 193 31.76 -1.62 5.78
CA ASN A 193 31.66 -2.99 5.28
C ASN A 193 30.55 -3.15 4.22
N MET A 194 29.42 -2.46 4.40
CA MET A 194 28.35 -2.42 3.39
C MET A 194 28.79 -1.68 2.11
N LEU A 195 29.58 -0.63 2.26
CA LEU A 195 30.09 0.19 1.15
C LEU A 195 31.17 -0.56 0.34
N ILE A 196 32.03 -1.33 1.01
CA ILE A 196 32.99 -2.23 0.36
C ILE A 196 32.29 -3.34 -0.43
N GLY A 197 31.20 -3.91 0.09
CA GLY A 197 30.39 -4.89 -0.66
C GLY A 197 29.73 -4.30 -1.91
N PHE A 198 29.56 -2.98 -1.96
CA PHE A 198 29.06 -2.26 -3.13
C PHE A 198 30.19 -1.92 -4.14
N LEU A 199 31.37 -1.55 -3.65
CA LEU A 199 32.52 -1.18 -4.50
C LEU A 199 33.30 -2.37 -5.05
N CYS A 200 33.32 -3.49 -4.33
CA CYS A 200 33.86 -4.75 -4.80
C CYS A 200 32.69 -5.71 -5.01
N PRO A 201 31.99 -5.65 -6.16
CA PRO A 201 31.04 -6.70 -6.49
C PRO A 201 31.83 -8.00 -6.50
N LYS A 202 31.38 -9.01 -5.75
CA LYS A 202 31.98 -10.34 -5.81
C LYS A 202 31.86 -10.81 -7.26
N ILE A 203 32.99 -10.79 -7.95
CA ILE A 203 33.16 -11.42 -9.24
C ILE A 203 33.24 -12.90 -8.87
N ASP A 204 32.15 -13.62 -9.07
CA ASP A 204 32.22 -15.08 -9.18
C ASP A 204 33.02 -15.46 -10.44
#